data_AF-A0A455SLE6-F1
#
_entry.id   AF-A0A455SLE6-F1
#
_cell.length_a   1.000
_cell.length_b   1.000
_cell.length_c   1.000
_cell.angle_alpha   90.00
_cell.angle_beta   90.00
_cell.angle_gamma   90.00
#
_symmetry.space_group_name_H-M   'P 1'
#
loop_
_entity.id
_entity.type
_entity.pdbx_description
1 polymer ?
#
loop_
_entity_poly.entity_id
_entity_poly.type
_entity_poly.pdbx_seq_one_letter_code
_entity_poly.pdbx_strand_id
1 'polypeptide(L)'
;MVQRIAPDDPRLTYEGSISLLKTPQWVAPWRIPYQEAPLFFPNGYGKTGIPSGVGRAAMPSGVRIVLKSDTTLLAGTFEADPPPSTLREPAEIPRLDLSINGTLWETIEQGDTGSFQFLNLPAGEKTLALWLPHYNQFRLCSLQISDGATLEPVHDTRPRWLIFGDSTTQGRGAASPSQIWPALFARSCGFHLVSLAMGDGCHLQVMFARLMRDLDADLLTICVGGNIYERGSLNAYSFRSALIGFIQIVREKHPETPFVVISPIYTPSLEQRPGPGGLSFQGIREEIQTALAILREAGDRHVYYLDGRALFGPEHVHLFLPEKGDLLHPGAEGYRACALNFEEWYCTHIAPFYAFPSRKV
;
A
#
# COMPACT_ATOMS: atom_id res chain seq x y z
N MET A 1 18.58 28.80 -12.93
CA MET A 1 19.28 27.65 -13.55
C MET A 1 18.91 26.41 -12.74
N VAL A 2 18.92 25.21 -13.35
CA VAL A 2 18.59 23.95 -12.68
C VAL A 2 19.69 22.94 -12.94
N GLN A 3 19.96 22.07 -11.96
CA GLN A 3 20.77 20.87 -12.17
C GLN A 3 19.87 19.68 -12.47
N ARG A 4 20.25 18.85 -13.44
CA ARG A 4 19.52 17.63 -13.83
C ARG A 4 20.11 16.42 -13.11
N ILE A 5 19.22 15.58 -12.59
CA ILE A 5 19.56 14.34 -11.89
C ILE A 5 18.98 13.19 -12.71
N ALA A 6 19.81 12.17 -12.97
CA ALA A 6 19.37 10.96 -13.63
C ALA A 6 18.38 10.19 -12.74
N PRO A 7 17.33 9.56 -13.30
CA PRO A 7 16.35 8.85 -12.50
C PRO A 7 16.95 7.65 -11.74
N ASP A 8 18.10 7.11 -12.18
CA ASP A 8 18.83 6.04 -11.52
C ASP A 8 20.02 6.52 -10.67
N ASP A 9 20.14 7.83 -10.43
CA ASP A 9 21.20 8.40 -9.58
C ASP A 9 21.18 7.71 -8.20
N PRO A 10 22.33 7.18 -7.72
CA PRO A 10 22.38 6.38 -6.48
C PRO A 10 22.01 7.17 -5.22
N ARG A 11 21.91 8.51 -5.30
CA ARG A 11 21.47 9.37 -4.21
C ARG A 11 19.95 9.51 -4.13
N LEU A 12 19.22 9.06 -5.15
CA LEU A 12 17.76 8.95 -5.11
C LEU A 12 17.35 7.60 -4.51
N THR A 13 16.45 7.64 -3.54
CA THR A 13 15.92 6.42 -2.90
C THR A 13 14.46 6.22 -3.27
N TYR A 14 14.12 5.05 -3.83
CA TYR A 14 12.74 4.68 -4.15
C TYR A 14 12.13 3.88 -3.00
N GLU A 15 11.81 4.57 -1.91
CA GLU A 15 11.27 3.95 -0.72
C GLU A 15 9.88 3.32 -0.97
N GLY A 16 9.65 2.16 -0.37
CA GLY A 16 8.41 1.38 -0.54
C GLY A 16 8.37 0.50 -1.79
N SER A 17 9.36 0.61 -2.69
CA SER A 17 9.53 -0.32 -3.81
C SER A 17 10.30 -1.58 -3.39
N ILE A 18 10.07 -2.70 -4.10
CA ILE A 18 10.77 -3.97 -3.92
C ILE A 18 11.85 -4.16 -4.99
N SER A 19 11.57 -3.71 -6.22
CA SER A 19 12.56 -3.72 -7.29
C SER A 19 12.37 -2.52 -8.21
N LEU A 20 13.42 -2.21 -8.98
CA LEU A 20 13.42 -1.12 -9.94
C LEU A 20 13.67 -1.69 -11.34
N LEU A 21 12.77 -1.44 -12.27
CA LEU A 21 13.03 -1.64 -13.69
C LEU A 21 13.71 -0.38 -14.22
N LYS A 22 14.99 -0.50 -14.56
CA LYS A 22 15.83 0.60 -15.01
C LYS A 22 16.08 0.49 -16.51
N THR A 23 15.94 1.61 -17.21
CA THR A 23 16.34 1.78 -18.61
C THR A 23 17.19 3.05 -18.70
N PRO A 24 17.90 3.29 -19.83
CA PRO A 24 18.60 4.56 -20.02
C PRO A 24 17.67 5.79 -20.04
N GLN A 25 16.37 5.60 -20.24
CA GLN A 25 15.39 6.68 -20.38
C GLN A 25 14.60 6.94 -19.10
N TRP A 26 14.37 5.91 -18.28
CA TRP A 26 13.50 5.99 -17.12
C TRP A 26 13.75 4.90 -16.08
N VAL A 27 13.26 5.15 -14.87
CA VAL A 27 13.18 4.16 -13.78
C VAL A 27 11.73 3.99 -13.35
N ALA A 28 11.27 2.73 -13.29
CA ALA A 28 9.95 2.36 -12.83
C ALA A 28 10.04 1.52 -11.54
N PRO A 29 9.44 1.96 -10.43
CA PRO A 29 9.37 1.15 -9.22
C PRO A 29 8.30 0.06 -9.31
N TRP A 30 8.63 -1.12 -8.78
CA TRP A 30 7.73 -2.26 -8.67
C TRP A 30 7.59 -2.68 -7.21
N ARG A 31 6.40 -3.15 -6.83
CA ARG A 31 6.10 -3.63 -5.47
C ARG A 31 6.25 -5.14 -5.31
N ILE A 32 6.89 -5.79 -6.29
CA ILE A 32 7.38 -7.18 -6.28
C ILE A 32 8.73 -7.22 -7.03
N PRO A 33 9.48 -8.34 -7.00
CA PRO A 33 10.61 -8.54 -7.92
C PRO A 33 10.11 -8.61 -9.37
N TYR A 34 10.37 -7.60 -10.20
CA TYR A 34 9.72 -7.45 -11.50
C TYR A 34 10.06 -8.61 -12.47
N GLN A 35 11.26 -9.18 -12.35
CA GLN A 35 11.68 -10.35 -13.15
C GLN A 35 10.87 -11.60 -12.83
N GLU A 36 10.28 -11.65 -11.62
CA GLU A 36 9.48 -12.76 -11.12
C GLU A 36 7.98 -12.46 -11.18
N ALA A 37 7.55 -11.34 -11.79
CA ALA A 37 6.13 -10.96 -11.86
C ALA A 37 5.17 -12.08 -12.34
N PRO A 38 5.56 -12.95 -13.29
CA PRO A 38 4.75 -14.11 -13.68
C PRO A 38 4.42 -15.12 -12.57
N LEU A 39 5.19 -15.13 -11.47
CA LEU A 39 4.95 -16.01 -10.32
C LEU A 39 3.81 -15.47 -9.44
N PHE A 40 3.66 -14.14 -9.38
CA PHE A 40 2.69 -13.47 -8.52
C PHE A 40 1.32 -13.35 -9.17
N PHE A 41 1.31 -13.11 -10.47
CA PHE A 41 0.09 -12.91 -11.24
C PHE A 41 0.14 -13.71 -12.55
N PRO A 42 -1.02 -14.18 -13.04
CA PRO A 42 -1.08 -14.85 -14.32
C PRO A 42 -0.55 -13.94 -15.43
N ASN A 43 0.27 -14.49 -16.32
CA ASN A 43 0.84 -13.77 -17.47
C ASN A 43 -0.20 -13.54 -18.57
N GLY A 44 -0.40 -12.27 -18.93
CA GLY A 44 -0.96 -11.86 -20.21
C GLY A 44 -2.41 -12.31 -20.48
N TYR A 45 -2.97 -11.79 -21.57
CA TYR A 45 -4.24 -12.25 -22.11
C TYR A 45 -4.01 -13.58 -22.83
N GLY A 46 -4.29 -14.70 -22.16
CA GLY A 46 -4.07 -16.02 -22.73
C GLY A 46 -5.14 -17.02 -22.32
N LYS A 47 -6.01 -17.38 -23.28
CA LYS A 47 -6.96 -18.52 -23.36
C LYS A 47 -7.90 -18.86 -22.18
N THR A 48 -7.65 -18.35 -20.97
CA THR A 48 -8.36 -18.70 -19.73
C THR A 48 -9.40 -17.65 -19.32
N GLY A 49 -9.39 -16.46 -19.94
CA GLY A 49 -10.28 -15.34 -19.59
C GLY A 49 -9.90 -14.57 -18.32
N ILE A 50 -8.76 -14.89 -17.69
CA ILE A 50 -8.29 -14.22 -16.46
C ILE A 50 -7.41 -13.00 -16.82
N PRO A 51 -7.73 -11.78 -16.36
CA PRO A 51 -6.87 -10.61 -16.58
C PRO A 51 -5.50 -10.72 -15.93
N SER A 52 -4.45 -10.30 -16.65
CA SER A 52 -3.07 -10.24 -16.13
C SER A 52 -2.97 -9.25 -14.97
N GLY A 53 -2.69 -9.75 -13.76
CA GLY A 53 -2.48 -8.90 -12.58
C GLY A 53 -1.10 -8.21 -12.53
N VAL A 54 -0.19 -8.52 -13.45
CA VAL A 54 1.19 -7.99 -13.48
C VAL A 54 1.22 -6.46 -13.43
N GLY A 55 0.29 -5.80 -14.13
CA GLY A 55 0.19 -4.33 -14.13
C GLY A 55 -0.08 -3.72 -12.74
N ARG A 56 -0.75 -4.45 -11.83
CA ARG A 56 -1.03 -3.98 -10.46
C ARG A 56 0.23 -3.82 -9.64
N ALA A 57 1.19 -4.72 -9.83
CA ALA A 57 2.44 -4.70 -9.11
C ALA A 57 3.37 -3.54 -9.54
N ALA A 58 3.14 -3.00 -10.73
CA ALA A 58 3.82 -1.83 -11.28
C ALA A 58 3.12 -0.49 -10.92
N MET A 59 1.90 -0.53 -10.37
CA MET A 59 1.24 0.66 -9.82
C MET A 59 1.85 0.97 -8.45
N PRO A 60 2.51 2.12 -8.25
CA PRO A 60 3.43 2.32 -7.13
C PRO A 60 2.74 2.91 -5.87
N SER A 61 1.56 2.40 -5.50
CA SER A 61 0.86 2.82 -4.28
C SER A 61 1.75 2.70 -3.03
N GLY A 62 1.90 3.80 -2.29
CA GLY A 62 2.75 3.91 -1.11
C GLY A 62 4.26 4.06 -1.38
N VAL A 63 4.68 4.05 -2.65
CA VAL A 63 6.07 4.30 -3.05
C VAL A 63 6.31 5.81 -3.13
N ARG A 64 7.51 6.24 -2.74
CA ARG A 64 7.97 7.62 -2.90
C ARG A 64 9.43 7.66 -3.33
N ILE A 65 9.78 8.70 -4.10
CA ILE A 65 11.18 9.03 -4.41
C ILE A 65 11.65 10.02 -3.36
N VAL A 66 12.72 9.69 -2.66
CA VAL A 66 13.22 10.41 -1.50
C VAL A 66 14.63 10.90 -1.74
N LEU A 67 14.87 12.15 -1.36
CA LEU A 67 16.16 12.82 -1.39
C LEU A 67 16.28 13.83 -0.24
N LYS A 68 17.50 14.11 0.20
CA LYS A 68 17.80 15.23 1.09
C LYS A 68 18.53 16.31 0.29
N SER A 69 18.05 17.55 0.41
CA SER A 69 18.52 18.67 -0.40
C SER A 69 18.13 20.01 0.21
N ASP A 70 18.96 21.04 0.02
CA ASP A 70 18.61 22.43 0.30
C ASP A 70 17.82 23.12 -0.83
N THR A 71 17.48 22.39 -1.90
CA THR A 71 16.82 22.93 -3.10
C THR A 71 15.55 23.74 -2.83
N THR A 72 15.35 24.80 -3.60
CA THR A 72 14.14 25.65 -3.58
C THR A 72 13.15 25.30 -4.69
N LEU A 73 13.47 24.28 -5.51
CA LEU A 73 12.64 23.77 -6.60
C LEU A 73 12.82 22.26 -6.74
N LEU A 74 11.73 21.56 -7.05
CA LEU A 74 11.77 20.16 -7.49
C LEU A 74 10.93 20.02 -8.75
N ALA A 75 11.52 19.60 -9.85
CA ALA A 75 10.83 19.41 -11.11
C ALA A 75 11.29 18.13 -11.80
N GLY A 76 10.63 17.73 -12.87
CA GLY A 76 11.01 16.54 -13.60
C GLY A 76 10.05 16.20 -14.71
N THR A 77 10.28 15.05 -15.34
CA THR A 77 9.38 14.47 -16.34
C THR A 77 9.08 13.03 -16.00
N PHE A 78 7.88 12.58 -16.36
CA PHE A 78 7.42 11.22 -16.10
C PHE A 78 6.44 10.72 -17.15
N GLU A 79 6.25 9.40 -17.13
CA GLU A 79 5.15 8.70 -17.76
C GLU A 79 4.32 8.00 -16.69
N ALA A 80 2.99 8.01 -16.83
CA ALA A 80 2.04 7.43 -15.90
C ALA A 80 0.93 6.71 -16.70
N ASP A 81 1.24 5.50 -17.16
CA ASP A 81 0.26 4.72 -17.93
C ASP A 81 -0.94 4.37 -17.02
N PRO A 82 -2.18 4.57 -17.48
CA PRO A 82 -3.35 4.11 -16.74
C PRO A 82 -3.30 2.59 -16.54
N PRO A 83 -4.16 2.06 -15.65
CA PRO A 83 -4.36 0.62 -15.56
C PRO A 83 -4.56 0.02 -16.96
N PRO A 84 -3.89 -1.10 -17.29
CA PRO A 84 -4.17 -1.81 -18.52
C PRO A 84 -5.69 -2.00 -18.66
N SER A 85 -6.24 -1.80 -19.86
CA SER A 85 -7.69 -1.91 -20.15
C SER A 85 -8.31 -3.26 -19.75
N THR A 86 -7.43 -4.19 -19.44
CA THR A 86 -7.68 -5.54 -19.01
C THR A 86 -8.05 -5.66 -17.53
N LEU A 87 -7.57 -4.73 -16.72
CA LEU A 87 -7.85 -4.68 -15.30
C LEU A 87 -9.09 -3.85 -15.02
N ARG A 88 -9.87 -4.30 -14.05
CA ARG A 88 -10.99 -3.54 -13.51
C ARG A 88 -10.48 -2.63 -12.39
N GLU A 89 -9.83 -1.53 -12.76
CA GLU A 89 -9.36 -0.52 -11.82
C GLU A 89 -10.05 0.82 -12.10
N PRO A 90 -10.17 1.71 -11.09
CA PRO A 90 -10.71 3.04 -11.32
C PRO A 90 -9.84 3.81 -12.31
N ALA A 91 -10.47 4.71 -13.07
CA ALA A 91 -9.71 5.77 -13.72
C ALA A 91 -9.15 6.68 -12.61
N GLU A 92 -7.84 6.88 -12.61
CA GLU A 92 -7.16 7.84 -11.74
C GLU A 92 -6.55 8.93 -12.63
N ILE A 93 -6.68 10.19 -12.23
CA ILE A 93 -5.84 11.26 -12.75
C ILE A 93 -4.50 11.16 -12.02
N PRO A 94 -3.37 10.97 -12.71
CA PRO A 94 -2.07 10.88 -12.06
C PRO A 94 -1.79 12.10 -11.17
N ARG A 95 -1.77 11.87 -9.86
CA ARG A 95 -1.40 12.87 -8.87
C ARG A 95 0.00 12.60 -8.33
N LEU A 96 0.71 13.67 -8.01
CA LEU A 96 1.97 13.60 -7.28
C LEU A 96 1.87 14.47 -6.04
N ASP A 97 2.24 13.91 -4.89
CA ASP A 97 2.39 14.68 -3.66
C ASP A 97 3.85 14.93 -3.37
N LEU A 98 4.22 16.17 -3.13
CA LEU A 98 5.49 16.48 -2.50
C LEU A 98 5.27 16.63 -1.01
N SER A 99 6.04 15.91 -0.21
CA SER A 99 6.14 16.13 1.22
C SER A 99 7.53 16.60 1.63
N ILE A 100 7.58 17.49 2.62
CA ILE A 100 8.80 18.05 3.20
C ILE A 100 8.84 17.63 4.67
N ASN A 101 9.91 16.95 5.08
CA ASN A 101 10.11 16.47 6.44
C ASN A 101 8.90 15.67 6.98
N GLY A 102 8.25 14.91 6.10
CA GLY A 102 7.09 14.08 6.45
C GLY A 102 5.75 14.81 6.47
N THR A 103 5.68 16.10 6.10
CA THR A 103 4.43 16.86 5.98
C THR A 103 4.11 17.12 4.52
N LEU A 104 2.87 16.87 4.10
CA LEU A 104 2.41 17.20 2.75
C LEU A 104 2.59 18.70 2.50
N TRP A 105 3.33 19.04 1.44
CA TRP A 105 3.57 20.42 1.00
C TRP A 105 2.57 20.82 -0.07
N GLU A 106 2.48 20.02 -1.13
CA GLU A 106 1.64 20.32 -2.29
C GLU A 106 1.26 19.03 -3.02
N THR A 107 0.05 19.00 -3.55
CA THR A 107 -0.43 17.99 -4.49
C THR A 107 -0.55 18.65 -5.85
N ILE A 108 0.03 18.04 -6.87
CA ILE A 108 -0.19 18.44 -8.26
C ILE A 108 -0.97 17.35 -8.98
N GLU A 109 -1.85 17.78 -9.88
CA GLU A 109 -2.55 16.92 -10.82
C GLU A 109 -1.96 17.18 -12.20
N GLN A 110 -1.52 16.12 -12.88
CA GLN A 110 -1.04 16.20 -14.26
C GLN A 110 -1.63 15.09 -15.12
N GLY A 111 -1.56 15.28 -16.44
CA GLY A 111 -1.94 14.24 -17.39
C GLY A 111 -0.98 13.06 -17.41
N ASP A 112 -1.34 12.02 -18.17
CA ASP A 112 -0.70 10.70 -18.21
C ASP A 112 0.79 10.71 -18.63
N THR A 113 1.23 11.73 -19.35
CA THR A 113 2.66 11.97 -19.63
C THR A 113 2.91 13.44 -19.44
N GLY A 114 3.91 13.80 -18.63
CA GLY A 114 4.00 15.19 -18.20
C GLY A 114 5.32 15.60 -17.55
N SER A 115 5.34 16.87 -17.16
CA SER A 115 6.45 17.51 -16.48
C SER A 115 5.96 18.14 -15.19
N PHE A 116 6.38 17.65 -14.03
CA PHE A 116 5.99 18.25 -12.75
C PHE A 116 6.92 19.36 -12.33
N GLN A 117 6.39 20.28 -11.51
CA GLN A 117 7.17 21.34 -10.91
C GLN A 117 6.56 21.75 -9.57
N PHE A 118 7.38 21.73 -8.53
CA PHE A 118 7.14 22.32 -7.22
C PHE A 118 8.09 23.50 -7.05
N LEU A 119 7.52 24.68 -6.82
CA LEU A 119 8.25 25.95 -6.74
C LEU A 119 8.29 26.50 -5.33
N ASN A 120 9.19 27.45 -5.09
CA ASN A 120 9.27 28.20 -3.84
C ASN A 120 9.39 27.30 -2.61
N LEU A 121 10.11 26.19 -2.72
CA LEU A 121 10.35 25.30 -1.59
C LEU A 121 11.18 26.06 -0.53
N PRO A 122 10.93 25.84 0.78
CA PRO A 122 11.69 26.48 1.85
C PRO A 122 13.19 26.25 1.68
N ALA A 123 14.00 27.29 1.86
CA ALA A 123 15.46 27.16 1.82
C ALA A 123 16.00 26.32 2.99
N GLY A 124 17.22 25.79 2.83
CA GLY A 124 17.90 24.98 3.84
C GLY A 124 17.62 23.48 3.70
N GLU A 125 18.47 22.70 4.37
CA GLU A 125 18.45 21.24 4.33
C GLU A 125 17.11 20.66 4.80
N LYS A 126 16.55 19.77 3.99
CA LYS A 126 15.27 19.12 4.23
C LYS A 126 15.19 17.78 3.50
N THR A 127 14.35 16.88 4.00
CA THR A 127 13.98 15.65 3.31
C THR A 127 12.75 15.91 2.45
N LEU A 128 12.89 15.64 1.15
CA LEU A 128 11.84 15.72 0.15
C LEU A 128 11.40 14.28 -0.18
N ALA A 129 10.10 14.04 -0.22
CA ALA A 129 9.53 12.78 -0.66
C ALA A 129 8.40 13.05 -1.67
N LEU A 130 8.64 12.63 -2.92
CA LEU A 130 7.69 12.66 -4.03
C LEU A 130 6.89 11.35 -4.04
N TRP A 131 5.65 11.38 -3.58
CA TRP A 131 4.75 10.22 -3.56
C TRP A 131 4.12 10.00 -4.92
N LEU A 132 4.05 8.73 -5.32
CA LEU A 132 3.67 8.32 -6.67
C LEU A 132 2.19 7.90 -6.77
N PRO A 133 1.58 7.98 -7.97
CA PRO A 133 0.18 7.58 -8.18
C PRO A 133 -0.10 6.15 -7.73
N HIS A 134 -1.37 5.84 -7.43
CA HIS A 134 -1.71 4.56 -6.82
C HIS A 134 -2.30 3.53 -7.79
N TYR A 135 -2.80 3.96 -8.95
CA TYR A 135 -3.38 3.15 -10.03
C TYR A 135 -2.73 3.39 -11.40
N ASN A 136 -1.80 4.32 -11.56
CA ASN A 136 -1.00 4.44 -12.78
C ASN A 136 0.35 3.72 -12.63
N GLN A 137 0.85 3.11 -13.70
CA GLN A 137 2.23 2.63 -13.75
C GLN A 137 3.16 3.82 -14.00
N PHE A 138 3.96 4.17 -13.01
CA PHE A 138 4.78 5.38 -13.05
C PHE A 138 6.21 5.09 -13.49
N ARG A 139 6.76 5.96 -14.35
CA ARG A 139 8.17 5.95 -14.75
C ARG A 139 8.74 7.36 -14.58
N LEU A 140 9.80 7.49 -13.79
CA LEU A 140 10.53 8.75 -13.70
C LEU A 140 11.50 8.83 -14.87
N CYS A 141 11.38 9.87 -15.70
CA CYS A 141 12.24 10.10 -16.86
C CYS A 141 13.36 11.10 -16.56
N SER A 142 13.07 12.12 -15.75
CA SER A 142 14.09 13.05 -15.26
C SER A 142 13.70 13.71 -13.95
N LEU A 143 14.69 14.12 -13.16
CA LEU A 143 14.51 14.95 -11.96
C LEU A 143 15.40 16.19 -12.06
N GLN A 144 14.95 17.29 -11.50
CA GLN A 144 15.61 18.59 -11.52
C GLN A 144 15.48 19.24 -10.16
N ILE A 145 16.58 19.82 -9.68
CA ILE A 145 16.62 20.65 -8.48
C ILE A 145 17.31 21.99 -8.79
N SER A 146 17.28 22.94 -7.87
CA SER A 146 17.95 24.23 -8.01
C SER A 146 19.44 24.05 -8.32
N ASP A 147 19.97 24.89 -9.21
CA ASP A 147 21.40 24.88 -9.54
C ASP A 147 22.25 25.12 -8.29
N GLY A 148 23.29 24.30 -8.11
CA GLY A 148 24.16 24.31 -6.92
C GLY A 148 23.57 23.74 -5.62
N ALA A 149 22.30 23.31 -5.61
CA ALA A 149 21.70 22.68 -4.42
C ALA A 149 22.38 21.34 -4.07
N THR A 150 22.34 20.97 -2.79
CA THR A 150 22.85 19.69 -2.28
C THR A 150 21.98 18.53 -2.74
N LEU A 151 22.58 17.33 -2.84
CA LEU A 151 21.85 16.09 -3.07
C LEU A 151 22.51 14.97 -2.27
N GLU A 152 21.80 14.49 -1.25
CA GLU A 152 22.23 13.41 -0.37
C GLU A 152 21.20 12.27 -0.35
N PRO A 153 21.64 11.01 -0.26
CA PRO A 153 20.73 9.89 -0.03
C PRO A 153 20.08 9.99 1.35
N VAL A 154 18.86 9.47 1.46
CA VAL A 154 18.16 9.34 2.75
C VAL A 154 18.30 7.91 3.24
N HIS A 155 18.83 7.77 4.45
CA HIS A 155 18.87 6.50 5.18
C HIS A 155 17.76 6.49 6.21
N ASP A 156 16.62 5.90 5.85
CA ASP A 156 15.50 5.77 6.76
C ASP A 156 15.73 4.64 7.76
N THR A 157 15.75 4.99 9.05
CA THR A 157 15.96 4.08 10.18
C THR A 157 14.67 3.79 10.95
N ARG A 158 13.53 4.33 10.49
CA ARG A 158 12.22 4.05 11.08
C ARG A 158 11.87 2.56 10.97
N PRO A 159 11.11 2.01 11.93
CA PRO A 159 10.64 0.64 11.83
C PRO A 159 9.84 0.43 10.54
N ARG A 160 10.03 -0.72 9.91
CA ARG A 160 9.42 -1.08 8.64
C ARG A 160 8.06 -1.70 8.87
N TRP A 161 7.03 -1.10 8.28
CA TRP A 161 5.69 -1.66 8.26
C TRP A 161 5.37 -2.20 6.88
N LEU A 162 5.15 -3.52 6.81
CA LEU A 162 4.77 -4.22 5.61
C LEU A 162 3.28 -4.57 5.65
N ILE A 163 2.52 -4.05 4.69
CA ILE A 163 1.08 -4.30 4.59
C ILE A 163 0.69 -4.91 3.25
N PHE A 164 0.06 -6.08 3.28
CA PHE A 164 -0.59 -6.70 2.12
C PHE A 164 -2.09 -6.44 2.18
N GLY A 165 -2.71 -6.03 1.08
CA GLY A 165 -4.11 -5.63 1.12
C GLY A 165 -4.78 -5.51 -0.24
N ASP A 166 -6.02 -5.08 -0.20
CA ASP A 166 -6.93 -4.93 -1.33
C ASP A 166 -6.96 -3.49 -1.88
N SER A 167 -7.99 -3.16 -2.67
CA SER A 167 -8.25 -1.83 -3.25
C SER A 167 -8.39 -0.73 -2.21
N THR A 168 -8.97 -1.01 -1.04
CA THR A 168 -9.05 -0.04 0.07
C THR A 168 -7.66 0.27 0.60
N THR A 169 -6.79 -0.74 0.69
CA THR A 169 -5.39 -0.52 1.09
C THR A 169 -4.57 0.17 0.00
N GLN A 170 -4.87 -0.07 -1.28
CA GLN A 170 -4.19 0.55 -2.40
C GLN A 170 -4.53 2.03 -2.56
N GLY A 171 -5.73 2.45 -2.15
CA GLY A 171 -6.10 3.86 -2.05
C GLY A 171 -7.29 4.31 -2.90
N ARG A 172 -8.13 3.39 -3.41
CA ARG A 172 -9.30 3.78 -4.22
C ARG A 172 -10.19 4.77 -3.48
N GLY A 173 -10.20 6.02 -3.91
CA GLY A 173 -10.96 7.11 -3.29
C GLY A 173 -10.19 8.04 -2.35
N ALA A 174 -8.87 7.81 -2.20
CA ALA A 174 -8.02 8.71 -1.44
C ALA A 174 -7.91 10.06 -2.16
N ALA A 175 -7.68 11.13 -1.39
CA ALA A 175 -7.54 12.46 -1.95
C ALA A 175 -6.33 12.56 -2.90
N SER A 176 -5.21 11.93 -2.52
CA SER A 176 -3.94 11.98 -3.24
C SER A 176 -2.97 10.88 -2.73
N PRO A 177 -1.82 10.64 -3.37
CA PRO A 177 -0.89 9.54 -3.05
C PRO A 177 -0.47 9.39 -1.59
N SER A 178 -0.17 10.50 -0.91
CA SER A 178 0.25 10.50 0.50
C SER A 178 -0.92 10.41 1.49
N GLN A 179 -2.15 10.39 0.98
CA GLN A 179 -3.41 10.46 1.73
C GLN A 179 -4.17 9.12 1.74
N ILE A 180 -3.53 8.02 1.34
CA ILE A 180 -4.05 6.67 1.60
C ILE A 180 -3.91 6.34 3.09
N TRP A 181 -4.81 5.53 3.65
CA TRP A 181 -4.79 5.25 5.10
C TRP A 181 -3.45 4.65 5.61
N PRO A 182 -2.72 3.80 4.86
CA PRO A 182 -1.42 3.32 5.32
C PRO A 182 -0.37 4.44 5.33
N ALA A 183 -0.39 5.35 4.36
CA ALA A 183 0.54 6.48 4.33
C ALA A 183 0.27 7.46 5.48
N LEU A 184 -1.02 7.71 5.79
CA LEU A 184 -1.43 8.53 6.92
C LEU A 184 -0.97 7.94 8.25
N PHE A 185 -1.24 6.65 8.51
CA PHE A 185 -0.78 5.98 9.73
C PHE A 185 0.74 5.95 9.81
N ALA A 186 1.43 5.56 8.73
CA ALA A 186 2.89 5.44 8.75
C ALA A 186 3.58 6.77 9.05
N ARG A 187 3.03 7.89 8.56
CA ARG A 187 3.54 9.22 8.89
C ARG A 187 3.25 9.60 10.34
N SER A 188 2.03 9.34 10.83
CA SER A 188 1.60 9.66 12.20
C SER A 188 2.41 8.90 13.27
N CYS A 189 2.61 7.59 13.04
CA CYS A 189 3.31 6.69 13.95
C CYS A 189 4.79 6.45 13.56
N GLY A 190 5.34 7.22 12.63
CA GLY A 190 6.77 7.17 12.31
C GLY A 190 7.28 5.83 11.78
N PHE A 191 6.49 5.13 10.95
CA PHE A 191 6.91 3.92 10.24
C PHE A 191 7.45 4.22 8.83
N HIS A 192 8.34 3.37 8.35
CA HIS A 192 8.73 3.25 6.95
C HIS A 192 7.76 2.27 6.25
N LEU A 193 6.82 2.80 5.47
CA LEU A 193 5.78 2.02 4.79
C LEU A 193 6.34 1.23 3.60
N VAL A 194 5.94 -0.03 3.51
CA VAL A 194 5.98 -0.86 2.30
C VAL A 194 4.57 -1.42 2.04
N SER A 195 3.91 -0.90 1.00
CA SER A 195 2.56 -1.33 0.64
C SER A 195 2.60 -2.40 -0.45
N LEU A 196 2.18 -3.61 -0.12
CA LEU A 196 1.91 -4.70 -1.05
C LEU A 196 0.41 -4.76 -1.41
N ALA A 197 -0.33 -3.64 -1.37
CA ALA A 197 -1.75 -3.63 -1.71
C ALA A 197 -1.98 -3.89 -3.21
N MET A 198 -2.73 -4.91 -3.58
CA MET A 198 -2.84 -5.36 -4.98
C MET A 198 -4.24 -5.21 -5.55
N GLY A 199 -5.01 -4.22 -5.11
CA GLY A 199 -6.32 -3.91 -5.69
C GLY A 199 -7.26 -5.10 -5.56
N ASP A 200 -7.82 -5.55 -6.67
CA ASP A 200 -8.61 -6.78 -6.77
C ASP A 200 -7.81 -8.09 -6.54
N GLY A 201 -6.51 -8.01 -6.31
CA GLY A 201 -5.56 -9.13 -6.27
C GLY A 201 -5.23 -9.68 -4.89
N CYS A 202 -6.02 -9.41 -3.84
CA CYS A 202 -5.75 -9.90 -2.49
C CYS A 202 -6.48 -11.23 -2.19
N HIS A 203 -5.81 -12.36 -2.43
CA HIS A 203 -6.42 -13.71 -2.35
C HIS A 203 -5.64 -14.73 -1.51
N LEU A 204 -4.77 -14.27 -0.58
CA LEU A 204 -3.86 -15.14 0.19
C LEU A 204 -2.93 -15.98 -0.69
N GLN A 205 -2.47 -15.43 -1.82
CA GLN A 205 -1.56 -16.15 -2.70
C GLN A 205 -0.25 -16.43 -1.98
N VAL A 206 0.21 -17.68 -2.07
CA VAL A 206 1.44 -18.17 -1.43
C VAL A 206 2.67 -17.35 -1.82
N MET A 207 2.73 -16.81 -3.04
CA MET A 207 3.86 -15.97 -3.46
C MET A 207 3.95 -14.66 -2.68
N PHE A 208 2.82 -14.08 -2.24
CA PHE A 208 2.84 -12.92 -1.35
C PHE A 208 3.27 -13.29 0.07
N ALA A 209 2.92 -14.49 0.57
CA ALA A 209 3.46 -14.98 1.84
C ALA A 209 4.98 -15.13 1.78
N ARG A 210 5.51 -15.72 0.71
CA ARG A 210 6.96 -15.86 0.48
C ARG A 210 7.66 -14.51 0.34
N LEU A 211 7.05 -13.57 -0.36
CA LEU A 211 7.58 -12.21 -0.45
C LEU A 211 7.61 -11.53 0.92
N MET A 212 6.52 -11.59 1.68
CA MET A 212 6.48 -11.02 3.03
C MET A 212 7.48 -11.69 3.97
N ARG A 213 7.69 -13.00 3.86
CA ARG A 213 8.71 -13.75 4.59
C ARG A 213 10.12 -13.26 4.31
N ASP A 214 10.40 -12.88 3.06
CA ASP A 214 11.77 -12.57 2.61
C ASP A 214 12.12 -11.07 2.73
N LEU A 215 11.16 -10.21 3.13
CA LEU A 215 11.37 -8.78 3.32
C LEU A 215 11.52 -8.43 4.80
N ASP A 216 12.47 -7.54 5.12
CA ASP A 216 12.58 -6.99 6.48
C ASP A 216 11.32 -6.24 6.89
N ALA A 217 10.77 -6.60 8.05
CA ALA A 217 9.56 -6.01 8.61
C ALA A 217 9.59 -6.06 10.14
N ASP A 218 9.26 -4.92 10.74
CA ASP A 218 9.04 -4.78 12.19
C ASP A 218 7.55 -4.94 12.53
N LEU A 219 6.67 -4.54 11.62
CA LEU A 219 5.22 -4.79 11.72
C LEU A 219 4.72 -5.43 10.43
N LEU A 220 3.97 -6.51 10.56
CA LEU A 220 3.33 -7.21 9.44
C LEU A 220 1.82 -7.02 9.53
N THR A 221 1.17 -6.72 8.41
CA THR A 221 -0.30 -6.59 8.35
C THR A 221 -0.84 -7.19 7.07
N ILE A 222 -1.96 -7.90 7.16
CA ILE A 222 -2.77 -8.27 5.99
C ILE A 222 -4.21 -7.79 6.15
N CYS A 223 -4.75 -7.13 5.13
CA CYS A 223 -6.17 -6.80 4.99
C CYS A 223 -6.79 -7.77 4.00
N VAL A 224 -7.63 -8.71 4.47
CA VAL A 224 -8.04 -9.83 3.62
C VAL A 224 -9.49 -10.22 3.80
N GLY A 225 -10.07 -10.75 2.71
CA GLY A 225 -11.40 -11.32 2.68
C GLY A 225 -12.30 -10.73 1.60
N GLY A 226 -12.24 -9.42 1.37
CA GLY A 226 -13.12 -8.73 0.42
C GLY A 226 -13.07 -9.30 -1.00
N ASN A 227 -11.87 -9.41 -1.60
CA ASN A 227 -11.75 -9.96 -2.95
C ASN A 227 -12.01 -11.48 -2.99
N ILE A 228 -11.70 -12.21 -1.92
CA ILE A 228 -12.01 -13.64 -1.79
C ILE A 228 -13.52 -13.86 -1.79
N TYR A 229 -14.26 -13.04 -1.05
CA TYR A 229 -15.72 -13.00 -1.06
C TYR A 229 -16.24 -12.71 -2.47
N GLU A 230 -15.77 -11.64 -3.11
CA GLU A 230 -16.30 -11.20 -4.41
C GLU A 230 -16.06 -12.23 -5.51
N ARG A 231 -14.87 -12.86 -5.52
CA ARG A 231 -14.46 -13.80 -6.57
C ARG A 231 -14.79 -15.26 -6.23
N GLY A 232 -15.11 -15.57 -4.98
CA GLY A 232 -15.22 -16.95 -4.50
C GLY A 232 -13.92 -17.75 -4.65
N SER A 233 -12.75 -17.07 -4.61
CA SER A 233 -11.46 -17.70 -4.90
C SER A 233 -11.06 -18.75 -3.86
N LEU A 234 -11.58 -18.62 -2.64
CA LEU A 234 -11.51 -19.60 -1.57
C LEU A 234 -12.92 -19.73 -0.96
N ASN A 235 -13.29 -20.94 -0.60
CA ASN A 235 -14.57 -21.23 0.06
C ASN A 235 -14.34 -21.49 1.55
N ALA A 236 -15.41 -21.76 2.30
CA ALA A 236 -15.32 -22.03 3.74
C ALA A 236 -14.37 -23.20 4.09
N TYR A 237 -14.20 -24.18 3.19
CA TYR A 237 -13.28 -25.31 3.39
C TYR A 237 -11.81 -24.91 3.21
N SER A 238 -11.49 -24.07 2.21
CA SER A 238 -10.11 -23.73 1.86
C SER A 238 -9.59 -22.43 2.46
N PHE A 239 -10.46 -21.51 2.88
CA PHE A 239 -10.06 -20.20 3.39
C PHE A 239 -9.17 -20.31 4.65
N ARG A 240 -9.62 -21.06 5.65
CA ARG A 240 -8.93 -21.16 6.93
C ARG A 240 -7.51 -21.73 6.79
N SER A 241 -7.38 -22.82 6.06
CA SER A 241 -6.08 -23.47 5.85
C SER A 241 -5.14 -22.59 5.01
N ALA A 242 -5.66 -21.85 4.03
CA ALA A 242 -4.88 -20.87 3.27
C ALA A 242 -4.35 -19.74 4.16
N LEU A 243 -5.19 -19.20 5.06
CA LEU A 243 -4.78 -18.14 6.00
C LEU A 243 -3.72 -18.64 6.99
N ILE A 244 -3.94 -19.81 7.59
CA ILE A 244 -2.96 -20.45 8.49
C ILE A 244 -1.64 -20.67 7.77
N GLY A 245 -1.67 -21.26 6.56
CA GLY A 245 -0.48 -21.52 5.77
C GLY A 245 0.25 -20.23 5.36
N PHE A 246 -0.48 -19.18 5.00
CA PHE A 246 0.10 -17.87 4.70
C PHE A 246 0.91 -17.33 5.87
N ILE A 247 0.32 -17.33 7.08
CA ILE A 247 0.98 -16.86 8.30
C ILE A 247 2.19 -17.75 8.63
N GLN A 248 2.05 -19.07 8.57
CA GLN A 248 3.14 -20.00 8.85
C GLN A 248 4.35 -19.80 7.93
N ILE A 249 4.13 -19.56 6.63
CA ILE A 249 5.21 -19.25 5.68
C ILE A 249 5.94 -17.97 6.11
N VAL A 250 5.21 -16.93 6.51
CA VAL A 250 5.85 -15.68 6.99
C VAL A 250 6.63 -15.92 8.29
N ARG A 251 6.09 -16.74 9.20
CA ARG A 251 6.76 -17.12 10.46
C ARG A 251 8.08 -17.86 10.29
N GLU A 252 8.35 -18.46 9.13
CA GLU A 252 9.66 -19.09 8.83
C GLU A 252 10.84 -18.12 9.02
N LYS A 253 10.64 -16.82 8.80
CA LYS A 253 11.66 -15.77 8.99
C LYS A 253 11.26 -14.65 9.95
N HIS A 254 9.98 -14.58 10.32
CA HIS A 254 9.44 -13.60 11.26
C HIS A 254 8.79 -14.26 12.47
N PRO A 255 9.53 -15.04 13.28
CA PRO A 255 8.95 -15.86 14.35
C PRO A 255 8.22 -15.04 15.43
N GLU A 256 8.69 -13.83 15.72
CA GLU A 256 8.15 -12.99 16.81
C GLU A 256 7.60 -11.62 16.34
N THR A 257 7.77 -11.29 15.05
CA THR A 257 7.28 -10.02 14.49
C THR A 257 5.74 -9.93 14.65
N PRO A 258 5.18 -8.84 15.18
CA PRO A 258 3.73 -8.69 15.29
C PRO A 258 3.07 -8.80 13.92
N PHE A 259 2.10 -9.70 13.82
CA PHE A 259 1.35 -9.96 12.59
C PHE A 259 -0.12 -9.67 12.83
N VAL A 260 -0.62 -8.60 12.20
CA VAL A 260 -2.01 -8.16 12.30
C VAL A 260 -2.81 -8.67 11.12
N VAL A 261 -3.91 -9.38 11.39
CA VAL A 261 -4.91 -9.75 10.36
C VAL A 261 -6.12 -8.85 10.53
N ILE A 262 -6.40 -8.06 9.51
CA ILE A 262 -7.55 -7.16 9.42
C ILE A 262 -8.60 -7.81 8.54
N SER A 263 -9.79 -8.02 9.08
CA SER A 263 -10.93 -8.56 8.32
C SER A 263 -11.60 -7.48 7.46
N PRO A 264 -12.54 -7.81 6.55
CA PRO A 264 -13.22 -6.82 5.74
C PRO A 264 -13.91 -5.74 6.59
N ILE A 265 -13.87 -4.50 6.10
CA ILE A 265 -14.61 -3.36 6.67
C ILE A 265 -16.12 -3.59 6.58
N TYR A 266 -16.89 -2.81 7.33
CA TYR A 266 -18.35 -2.93 7.31
C TYR A 266 -18.90 -2.54 5.93
N THR A 267 -19.61 -3.44 5.27
CA THR A 267 -20.34 -3.14 4.03
C THR A 267 -21.79 -3.65 4.15
N PRO A 268 -22.80 -2.77 4.34
CA PRO A 268 -24.16 -3.17 4.71
C PRO A 268 -24.75 -4.30 3.87
N SER A 269 -24.55 -4.26 2.56
CA SER A 269 -25.13 -5.22 1.60
C SER A 269 -24.38 -6.57 1.52
N LEU A 270 -23.22 -6.70 2.16
CA LEU A 270 -22.32 -7.85 2.10
C LEU A 270 -22.16 -8.57 3.44
N GLU A 271 -22.64 -8.01 4.55
CA GLU A 271 -22.42 -8.55 5.90
C GLU A 271 -22.88 -10.01 6.05
N GLN A 272 -24.13 -10.29 5.69
CA GLN A 272 -24.74 -11.63 5.89
C GLN A 272 -24.92 -12.41 4.57
N ARG A 273 -24.90 -11.71 3.43
CA ARG A 273 -25.12 -12.35 2.13
C ARG A 273 -23.90 -13.20 1.77
N PRO A 274 -24.05 -14.51 1.48
CA PRO A 274 -22.94 -15.31 1.00
C PRO A 274 -22.52 -14.93 -0.43
N GLY A 275 -21.21 -14.88 -0.67
CA GLY A 275 -20.63 -14.73 -2.00
C GLY A 275 -20.54 -16.08 -2.75
N PRO A 276 -19.96 -16.12 -3.96
CA PRO A 276 -19.85 -17.34 -4.76
C PRO A 276 -19.10 -18.50 -4.06
N GLY A 277 -18.18 -18.18 -3.14
CA GLY A 277 -17.46 -19.16 -2.32
C GLY A 277 -18.22 -19.64 -1.07
N GLY A 278 -19.46 -19.20 -0.88
CA GLY A 278 -20.31 -19.57 0.26
C GLY A 278 -20.03 -18.85 1.58
N LEU A 279 -19.02 -17.97 1.61
CA LEU A 279 -18.72 -17.13 2.76
C LEU A 279 -19.39 -15.75 2.63
N SER A 280 -19.91 -15.21 3.72
CA SER A 280 -20.28 -13.80 3.87
C SER A 280 -19.14 -13.00 4.51
N PHE A 281 -19.24 -11.66 4.60
CA PHE A 281 -18.27 -10.87 5.37
C PHE A 281 -18.24 -11.30 6.84
N GLN A 282 -19.41 -11.57 7.44
CA GLN A 282 -19.48 -12.14 8.79
C GLN A 282 -18.77 -13.49 8.87
N GLY A 283 -19.03 -14.41 7.94
CA GLY A 283 -18.38 -15.72 7.92
C GLY A 283 -16.86 -15.62 7.77
N ILE A 284 -16.36 -14.67 6.97
CA ILE A 284 -14.93 -14.39 6.86
C ILE A 284 -14.34 -13.93 8.21
N ARG A 285 -15.03 -13.04 8.93
CA ARG A 285 -14.58 -12.59 10.27
C ARG A 285 -14.51 -13.75 11.26
N GLU A 286 -15.49 -14.65 11.22
CA GLU A 286 -15.52 -15.87 12.06
C GLU A 286 -14.38 -16.83 11.71
N GLU A 287 -14.10 -17.03 10.42
CA GLU A 287 -13.01 -17.89 9.95
C GLU A 287 -11.62 -17.32 10.29
N ILE A 288 -11.42 -15.99 10.17
CA ILE A 288 -10.17 -15.33 10.59
C ILE A 288 -9.94 -15.54 12.09
N GLN A 289 -10.95 -15.28 12.93
CA GLN A 289 -10.83 -15.46 14.38
C GLN A 289 -10.52 -16.90 14.74
N THR A 290 -11.18 -17.86 14.09
CA THR A 290 -10.93 -19.30 14.30
C THR A 290 -9.49 -19.67 13.91
N ALA A 291 -9.01 -19.21 12.75
CA ALA A 291 -7.64 -19.45 12.31
C ALA A 291 -6.60 -18.90 13.31
N LEU A 292 -6.81 -17.68 13.81
CA LEU A 292 -5.90 -17.06 14.76
C LEU A 292 -5.96 -17.71 16.16
N ALA A 293 -7.13 -18.19 16.60
CA ALA A 293 -7.25 -18.97 17.82
C ALA A 293 -6.41 -20.26 17.74
N ILE A 294 -6.52 -20.99 16.61
CA ILE A 294 -5.71 -22.21 16.37
C ILE A 294 -4.21 -21.90 16.40
N LEU A 295 -3.77 -20.80 15.77
CA LEU A 295 -2.35 -20.41 15.78
C LEU A 295 -1.86 -20.05 17.20
N ARG A 296 -2.69 -19.38 18.00
CA ARG A 296 -2.37 -19.06 19.41
C ARG A 296 -2.31 -20.31 20.28
N GLU A 297 -3.24 -21.24 20.12
CA GLU A 297 -3.21 -22.55 20.79
C GLU A 297 -1.95 -23.35 20.41
N ALA A 298 -1.49 -23.22 19.17
CA ALA A 298 -0.23 -23.77 18.69
C ALA A 298 1.02 -23.00 19.16
N GLY A 299 0.86 -21.88 19.89
CA GLY A 299 1.94 -21.15 20.55
C GLY A 299 2.31 -19.80 19.95
N ASP A 300 1.70 -19.36 18.83
CA ASP A 300 1.97 -18.04 18.26
C ASP A 300 1.31 -16.93 19.10
N ARG A 301 2.13 -16.24 19.90
CA ARG A 301 1.68 -15.14 20.77
C ARG A 301 1.70 -13.77 20.09
N HIS A 302 2.14 -13.71 18.83
CA HIS A 302 2.41 -12.47 18.11
C HIS A 302 1.45 -12.28 16.92
N VAL A 303 0.37 -13.05 16.86
CA VAL A 303 -0.75 -12.86 15.92
C VAL A 303 -1.88 -12.07 16.57
N TYR A 304 -2.31 -11.02 15.87
CA TYR A 304 -3.31 -10.07 16.33
C TYR A 304 -4.48 -10.02 15.35
N TYR A 305 -5.69 -9.91 15.90
CA TYR A 305 -6.90 -9.72 15.11
C TYR A 305 -7.37 -8.28 15.25
N LEU A 306 -7.62 -7.63 14.11
CA LEU A 306 -8.37 -6.38 14.07
C LEU A 306 -9.66 -6.63 13.29
N ASP A 307 -10.79 -6.46 13.97
CA ASP A 307 -12.08 -6.43 13.31
C ASP A 307 -12.16 -5.21 12.38
N GLY A 308 -12.30 -5.45 11.08
CA GLY A 308 -12.44 -4.40 10.08
C GLY A 308 -13.58 -3.41 10.34
N ARG A 309 -14.57 -3.77 11.16
CA ARG A 309 -15.63 -2.85 11.60
C ARG A 309 -15.12 -1.78 12.58
N ALA A 310 -14.07 -2.07 13.34
CA ALA A 310 -13.38 -1.06 14.15
C ALA A 310 -12.51 -0.13 13.28
N LEU A 311 -12.06 -0.60 12.11
CA LEU A 311 -11.37 0.24 11.15
C LEU A 311 -12.35 1.19 10.42
N PHE A 312 -13.48 0.64 9.94
CA PHE A 312 -14.55 1.39 9.29
C PHE A 312 -15.90 0.67 9.50
N GLY A 313 -16.68 1.19 10.44
CA GLY A 313 -17.93 0.60 10.92
C GLY A 313 -19.21 1.22 10.35
N PRO A 314 -20.39 0.79 10.83
CA PRO A 314 -21.70 1.31 10.40
C PRO A 314 -21.86 2.83 10.52
N GLU A 315 -21.26 3.43 11.54
CA GLU A 315 -21.23 4.87 11.77
C GLU A 315 -20.49 5.63 10.67
N HIS A 316 -19.56 4.98 9.96
CA HIS A 316 -18.74 5.58 8.91
C HIS A 316 -19.34 5.45 7.49
N VAL A 317 -20.49 4.80 7.31
CA VAL A 317 -21.09 4.55 5.98
C VAL A 317 -21.29 5.84 5.16
N HIS A 318 -21.52 6.98 5.82
CA HIS A 318 -21.64 8.29 5.17
C HIS A 318 -20.33 8.82 4.56
N LEU A 319 -19.19 8.20 4.90
CA LEU A 319 -17.84 8.54 4.40
C LEU A 319 -17.38 7.62 3.26
N PHE A 320 -18.25 6.75 2.75
CA PHE A 320 -17.97 6.02 1.51
C PHE A 320 -17.89 6.95 0.31
N LEU A 321 -17.25 6.50 -0.77
CA LEU A 321 -17.14 7.27 -2.00
C LEU A 321 -18.53 7.65 -2.55
N PRO A 322 -18.79 8.93 -2.84
CA PRO A 322 -20.08 9.37 -3.33
C PRO A 322 -20.33 8.95 -4.80
N GLU A 323 -19.26 8.65 -5.56
CA GLU A 323 -19.39 8.32 -6.98
C GLU A 323 -20.16 7.02 -7.20
N LYS A 324 -21.25 7.12 -7.97
CA LYS A 324 -22.07 5.98 -8.44
C LYS A 324 -22.62 5.08 -7.32
N GLY A 325 -22.69 5.55 -6.08
CA GLY A 325 -23.15 4.76 -4.95
C GLY A 325 -22.19 3.63 -4.57
N ASP A 326 -20.87 3.85 -4.71
CA ASP A 326 -19.85 2.92 -4.22
C ASP A 326 -19.90 2.83 -2.68
N LEU A 327 -20.64 1.84 -2.17
CA LEU A 327 -20.76 1.55 -0.73
C LEU A 327 -19.69 0.55 -0.26
N LEU A 328 -18.53 0.51 -0.93
CA LEU A 328 -17.46 -0.44 -0.64
C LEU A 328 -16.14 0.27 -0.31
N HIS A 329 -15.84 1.40 -0.95
CA HIS A 329 -14.56 2.08 -0.79
C HIS A 329 -14.71 3.39 -0.01
N PRO A 330 -13.95 3.60 1.08
CA PRO A 330 -13.92 4.88 1.78
C PRO A 330 -13.53 6.02 0.83
N GLY A 331 -14.16 7.19 0.99
CA GLY A 331 -13.69 8.43 0.39
C GLY A 331 -12.52 9.03 1.16
N ALA A 332 -12.09 10.23 0.78
CA ALA A 332 -10.95 10.91 1.40
C ALA A 332 -11.07 11.05 2.93
N GLU A 333 -12.24 11.47 3.43
CA GLU A 333 -12.49 11.56 4.88
C GLU A 333 -12.58 10.18 5.53
N GLY A 334 -13.14 9.20 4.83
CA GLY A 334 -13.18 7.81 5.28
C GLY A 334 -11.80 7.20 5.45
N TYR A 335 -10.84 7.51 4.57
CA TYR A 335 -9.46 7.07 4.72
C TYR A 335 -8.74 7.71 5.91
N ARG A 336 -9.06 8.97 6.25
CA ARG A 336 -8.57 9.60 7.48
C ARG A 336 -9.15 8.89 8.71
N ALA A 337 -10.44 8.56 8.69
CA ALA A 337 -11.07 7.78 9.74
C ALA A 337 -10.42 6.39 9.89
N CYS A 338 -10.17 5.67 8.79
CA CYS A 338 -9.43 4.40 8.84
C CYS A 338 -8.05 4.55 9.47
N ALA A 339 -7.28 5.58 9.10
CA ALA A 339 -5.94 5.80 9.65
C ALA A 339 -5.97 6.07 11.16
N LEU A 340 -6.88 6.92 11.63
CA LEU A 340 -7.09 7.20 13.06
C LEU A 340 -7.59 5.95 13.81
N ASN A 341 -8.56 5.26 13.20
CA ASN A 341 -9.03 3.90 13.46
C ASN A 341 -7.91 2.95 13.89
N PHE A 342 -7.01 2.77 12.94
CA PHE A 342 -5.88 1.87 13.06
C PHE A 342 -4.85 2.37 14.08
N GLU A 343 -4.59 3.67 14.13
CA GLU A 343 -3.67 4.28 15.09
C GLU A 343 -4.10 4.03 16.54
N GLU A 344 -5.37 4.29 16.87
CA GLU A 344 -5.91 4.07 18.22
C GLU A 344 -5.82 2.60 18.61
N TRP A 345 -6.20 1.70 17.70
CA TRP A 345 -6.09 0.28 17.90
C TRP A 345 -4.64 -0.16 18.10
N TYR A 346 -3.72 0.31 17.25
CA TYR A 346 -2.29 0.00 17.30
C TYR A 346 -1.66 0.47 18.62
N CYS A 347 -1.96 1.70 19.06
CA CYS A 347 -1.46 2.25 20.33
C CYS A 347 -1.91 1.44 21.55
N THR A 348 -3.05 0.76 21.44
CA THR A 348 -3.61 -0.04 22.53
C THR A 348 -3.10 -1.48 22.50
N HIS A 349 -2.97 -2.08 21.31
CA HIS A 349 -2.79 -3.53 21.17
C HIS A 349 -1.37 -3.95 20.75
N ILE A 350 -0.58 -3.04 20.17
CA ILE A 350 0.74 -3.34 19.62
C ILE A 350 1.81 -2.50 20.29
N ALA A 351 1.73 -1.16 20.20
CA ALA A 351 2.78 -0.26 20.69
C ALA A 351 3.24 -0.50 22.15
N PRO A 352 2.39 -0.91 23.11
CA PRO A 352 2.84 -1.17 24.48
C PRO A 352 3.75 -2.40 24.63
N PHE A 353 3.72 -3.32 23.66
CA PHE A 353 4.42 -4.61 23.72
C PHE A 353 5.68 -4.67 22.84
N TYR A 354 5.82 -3.73 21.92
CA TYR A 354 6.93 -3.64 20.98
C TYR A 354 7.48 -2.23 21.07
N ALA A 355 8.81 -2.05 21.12
CA ALA A 355 9.49 -0.76 21.27
C ALA A 355 9.36 0.13 20.01
N PHE A 356 8.15 0.27 19.50
CA PHE A 356 7.80 1.04 18.34
C PHE A 356 7.41 2.46 18.73
N PRO A 357 7.47 3.40 17.76
CA PRO A 357 7.03 4.75 18.01
C PRO A 357 5.53 4.77 18.34
N SER A 358 5.19 5.61 19.31
CA SER A 358 3.83 6.09 19.55
C SER A 358 3.58 7.36 18.74
N ARG A 359 2.33 7.84 18.76
CA ARG A 359 1.88 9.07 18.10
C ARG A 359 2.91 10.21 18.23
N LYS A 360 3.31 10.78 17.10
CA LYS A 360 4.03 12.06 17.08
C LYS A 360 3.04 13.16 17.49
N VAL A 361 3.26 13.76 18.66
CA VAL A 361 2.50 14.92 19.16
C VAL A 361 2.78 16.15 18.31
#